data_AF-A0A0C2X6I4-F1
#
_entry.id   AF-A0A0C2X6I4-F1
#
_cell.length_a   1.000
_cell.length_b   1.000
_cell.length_c   1.000
_cell.angle_alpha   90.00
_cell.angle_beta   90.00
_cell.angle_gamma   90.00
#
_symmetry.space_group_name_H-M   'P 1'
#
loop_
_entity.id
_entity.type
_entity.pdbx_description
1 polymer ?
#
loop_
_entity_poly.entity_id
_entity_poly.type
_entity_poly.pdbx_seq_one_letter_code
_entity_poly.pdbx_strand_id
1 'polypeptide(L)'
;MNHGHLRILTSEREYVFPVPDKNRPRNEHDNLRAEFKVLSGSFWIRLALMSDLGFAEAFMYGDVQCEDLVSVFQIFIKNRKSLADMSTSLSWLASLPQTLTQYRFLNTISNSRSNISAHYDISNQMFAGFLSEDMTYSCGIFSDLDADLHHHNKIDDLYDAQMRKIHHIIRKADIRPGHRVLEIGSGWGALAIEAVRLTGCEVDTLTLSVAQKVLAEERIAAAGPEFAQKIRVHLMDYRAMPEEWQGTFDRFVSVEMIEAVGREFLEGYWTIVDWALKKENAMGVVQVITIPEAIDFIRKWIFPGGFLPTVNFLVETLTKGSSGSLIVESISNIGPHYARTLREWRRRFEAKFDEVIVPALQSEYPDVMGPQTGLKGLREIEVFKRKWICDCYCEVGFTTRTLGDHIMTFTREGNSSFGCDVYE
;
A
#
# COMPACT_ATOMS: atom_id res chain seq x y z
N MET A 1 20.86 -12.22 -18.50
CA MET A 1 19.69 -11.41 -18.89
C MET A 1 19.15 -11.92 -20.21
N ASN A 2 17.89 -12.35 -20.23
CA ASN A 2 17.22 -12.94 -21.37
C ASN A 2 16.04 -12.13 -21.90
N HIS A 3 15.59 -11.14 -21.13
CA HIS A 3 14.48 -10.25 -21.48
C HIS A 3 14.90 -8.78 -21.39
N GLY A 4 14.52 -7.98 -22.38
CA GLY A 4 14.81 -6.55 -22.51
C GLY A 4 16.27 -6.20 -22.81
N HIS A 5 16.51 -4.92 -23.07
CA HIS A 5 17.85 -4.35 -23.27
C HIS A 5 18.18 -3.35 -22.15
N LEU A 6 19.29 -3.56 -21.46
CA LEU A 6 19.74 -2.70 -20.37
C LEU A 6 21.13 -2.14 -20.69
N ARG A 7 21.26 -0.81 -20.67
CA ARG A 7 22.55 -0.11 -20.75
C ARG A 7 22.91 0.47 -19.39
N ILE A 8 24.12 0.21 -18.93
CA ILE A 8 24.67 0.76 -17.69
C ILE A 8 25.91 1.58 -18.04
N LEU A 9 25.82 2.88 -17.79
CA LEU A 9 26.90 3.82 -18.03
C LEU A 9 27.68 4.07 -16.74
N THR A 10 28.99 3.92 -16.74
CA THR A 10 29.87 4.37 -15.66
C THR A 10 30.83 5.45 -16.17
N SER A 11 31.64 6.02 -15.28
CA SER A 11 32.72 6.94 -15.69
C SER A 11 33.79 6.28 -16.55
N GLU A 12 33.93 4.96 -16.48
CA GLU A 12 35.05 4.22 -17.09
C GLU A 12 34.59 3.26 -18.20
N ARG A 13 33.34 2.79 -18.16
CA ARG A 13 32.86 1.72 -19.02
C ARG A 13 31.37 1.78 -19.28
N GLU A 14 30.98 1.30 -20.45
CA GLU A 14 29.60 0.97 -20.78
C GLU A 14 29.39 -0.55 -20.70
N TYR A 15 28.31 -0.97 -20.02
CA TYR A 15 27.84 -2.34 -20.01
C TYR A 15 26.50 -2.42 -20.75
N VAL A 16 26.37 -3.37 -21.68
CA VAL A 16 25.15 -3.58 -22.46
C VAL A 16 24.68 -5.02 -22.29
N PHE A 17 23.40 -5.17 -21.93
CA PHE A 17 22.74 -6.45 -21.77
C PHE A 17 21.51 -6.54 -22.69
N PRO A 18 21.22 -7.73 -23.25
CA PRO A 18 22.11 -8.89 -23.32
C PRO A 18 23.37 -8.57 -24.13
N VAL A 19 24.47 -9.27 -23.83
CA VAL A 19 25.71 -9.16 -24.60
C VAL A 19 25.39 -9.57 -26.05
N PRO A 20 25.80 -8.77 -27.06
CA PRO A 20 25.51 -9.09 -28.46
C PRO A 20 26.06 -10.46 -28.84
N ASP A 21 25.16 -11.39 -29.17
CA ASP A 21 25.50 -12.74 -29.65
C ASP A 21 24.85 -12.94 -31.03
N LYS A 22 25.68 -13.30 -32.03
CA LYS A 22 25.25 -13.52 -33.41
C LYS A 22 24.35 -14.75 -33.57
N ASN A 23 24.39 -15.68 -32.62
CA ASN A 23 23.64 -16.94 -32.67
C ASN A 23 22.35 -16.91 -31.84
N ARG A 24 22.04 -15.81 -31.16
CA ARG A 24 20.84 -15.69 -30.36
C ARG A 24 19.65 -15.32 -31.26
N PRO A 25 18.54 -16.08 -31.24
CA PRO A 25 17.34 -15.66 -31.96
C PRO A 25 16.91 -14.29 -31.43
N ARG A 26 16.76 -13.30 -32.34
CA ARG A 26 16.16 -12.01 -31.97
C ARG A 26 14.73 -12.31 -31.53
N ASN A 27 14.46 -12.17 -30.24
CA ASN A 27 13.08 -12.08 -29.78
C ASN A 27 12.55 -10.71 -30.25
N GLU A 28 11.88 -10.69 -31.40
CA GLU A 28 11.28 -9.49 -32.00
C GLU A 28 10.20 -8.84 -31.12
N HIS A 29 9.81 -9.49 -30.02
CA HIS A 29 8.77 -9.02 -29.10
C HIS A 29 9.29 -8.28 -27.84
N ASP A 30 10.61 -8.10 -27.65
CA ASP A 30 11.12 -7.41 -26.45
C ASP A 30 11.66 -6.00 -26.77
N ASN A 31 10.72 -5.08 -27.01
CA ASN A 31 11.00 -3.64 -27.21
C ASN A 31 11.40 -2.92 -25.91
N LEU A 32 11.44 -3.61 -24.79
CA LEU A 32 11.74 -3.03 -23.49
C LEU A 32 13.23 -2.63 -23.43
N ARG A 33 13.49 -1.33 -23.27
CA ARG A 33 14.83 -0.75 -23.20
C ARG A 33 14.94 0.15 -21.97
N ALA A 34 16.03 0.02 -21.23
CA ALA A 34 16.31 0.90 -20.12
C ALA A 34 17.80 1.29 -20.08
N GLU A 35 18.08 2.46 -19.53
CA GLU A 35 19.43 2.96 -19.33
C GLU A 35 19.53 3.63 -17.96
N PHE A 36 20.66 3.41 -17.28
CA PHE A 36 21.01 4.19 -16.10
C PHE A 36 22.50 4.45 -16.00
N LYS A 37 22.86 5.53 -15.30
CA LYS A 37 24.23 5.98 -15.10
C LYS A 37 24.63 5.82 -13.64
N VAL A 38 25.71 5.07 -13.40
CA VAL A 38 26.33 4.93 -12.08
C VAL A 38 27.24 6.13 -11.85
N LEU A 39 26.95 6.89 -10.79
CA LEU A 39 27.67 8.10 -10.41
C LEU A 39 28.72 7.84 -9.31
N SER A 40 28.51 6.77 -8.53
CA SER A 40 29.29 6.47 -7.32
C SER A 40 29.59 4.98 -7.22
N GLY A 41 30.82 4.64 -6.82
CA GLY A 41 31.24 3.24 -6.61
C GLY A 41 30.44 2.52 -5.51
N SER A 42 29.83 3.26 -4.58
CA SER A 42 28.93 2.75 -3.55
C SER A 42 27.76 1.95 -4.13
N PHE A 43 27.33 2.29 -5.36
CA PHE A 43 26.30 1.54 -6.10
C PHE A 43 26.60 0.04 -6.15
N TRP A 44 27.83 -0.34 -6.53
CA TRP A 44 28.21 -1.74 -6.70
C TRP A 44 28.22 -2.50 -5.38
N ILE A 45 28.63 -1.84 -4.31
CA ILE A 45 28.65 -2.42 -2.95
C ILE A 45 27.21 -2.67 -2.50
N ARG A 46 26.32 -1.68 -2.64
CA ARG A 46 24.90 -1.82 -2.30
C ARG A 46 24.25 -2.93 -3.13
N LEU A 47 24.42 -2.90 -4.45
CA LEU A 47 23.87 -3.91 -5.36
C LEU A 47 24.38 -5.32 -5.05
N ALA A 48 25.66 -5.49 -4.71
CA ALA A 48 26.22 -6.81 -4.39
C ALA A 48 25.73 -7.34 -3.04
N LEU A 49 25.61 -6.47 -2.03
CA LEU A 49 25.20 -6.88 -0.68
C LEU A 49 23.68 -7.07 -0.55
N MET A 50 22.91 -6.34 -1.35
CA MET A 50 21.48 -6.14 -1.12
C MET A 50 20.64 -6.34 -2.40
N SER A 51 21.24 -6.67 -3.53
CA SER A 51 20.53 -6.94 -4.81
C SER A 51 19.62 -5.77 -5.21
N ASP A 52 18.35 -6.05 -5.54
CA ASP A 52 17.30 -5.07 -5.86
C ASP A 52 17.15 -3.97 -4.81
N LEU A 53 17.28 -4.31 -3.53
CA LEU A 53 17.27 -3.38 -2.42
C LEU A 53 18.44 -2.38 -2.48
N GLY A 54 19.61 -2.87 -2.88
CA GLY A 54 20.80 -2.06 -3.05
C GLY A 54 20.69 -1.07 -4.20
N PHE A 55 19.99 -1.46 -5.27
CA PHE A 55 19.69 -0.57 -6.39
C PHE A 55 18.78 0.59 -5.95
N ALA A 56 17.70 0.30 -5.22
CA ALA A 56 16.78 1.33 -4.74
C ALA A 56 17.45 2.32 -3.77
N GLU A 57 18.24 1.83 -2.81
CA GLU A 57 19.02 2.71 -1.93
C GLU A 57 20.00 3.58 -2.73
N ALA A 58 20.69 2.99 -3.69
CA ALA A 58 21.60 3.73 -4.53
C ALA A 58 20.88 4.83 -5.33
N PHE A 59 19.65 4.58 -5.79
CA PHE A 59 18.84 5.59 -6.47
C PHE A 59 18.44 6.72 -5.50
N MET A 60 17.96 6.36 -4.30
CA MET A 60 17.55 7.32 -3.26
C MET A 60 18.69 8.26 -2.84
N TYR A 61 19.91 7.73 -2.64
CA TYR A 61 21.08 8.53 -2.26
C TYR A 61 21.77 9.22 -3.45
N GLY A 62 21.31 8.97 -4.68
CA GLY A 62 21.90 9.52 -5.89
C GLY A 62 23.25 8.92 -6.31
N ASP A 63 23.53 7.70 -5.87
CA ASP A 63 24.64 6.88 -6.37
C ASP A 63 24.38 6.44 -7.84
N VAL A 64 23.11 6.40 -8.27
CA VAL A 64 22.69 6.10 -9.65
C VAL A 64 21.66 7.12 -10.15
N GLN A 65 21.74 7.45 -11.44
CA GLN A 65 20.77 8.29 -12.16
C GLN A 65 20.05 7.43 -13.21
N CYS A 66 18.72 7.44 -13.19
CA CYS A 66 17.88 6.71 -14.13
C CYS A 66 16.63 7.53 -14.45
N GLU A 67 16.32 7.72 -15.72
CA GLU A 67 15.13 8.45 -16.17
C GLU A 67 13.89 7.54 -16.26
N ASP A 68 14.08 6.26 -16.58
CA ASP A 68 12.99 5.28 -16.74
C ASP A 68 13.17 4.09 -15.79
N LEU A 69 12.91 4.35 -14.51
CA LEU A 69 12.94 3.33 -13.46
C LEU A 69 11.92 2.21 -13.70
N VAL A 70 10.78 2.54 -14.31
CA VAL A 70 9.73 1.56 -14.63
C VAL A 70 10.28 0.49 -15.56
N SER A 71 10.93 0.88 -16.66
CA SER A 71 11.55 -0.07 -17.58
C SER A 71 12.69 -0.85 -16.93
N VAL A 72 13.52 -0.23 -16.08
CA VAL A 72 14.57 -0.95 -15.34
C VAL A 72 13.97 -2.05 -14.47
N PHE A 73 12.95 -1.74 -13.66
CA PHE A 73 12.31 -2.72 -12.78
C PHE A 73 11.55 -3.79 -13.55
N GLN A 74 10.89 -3.45 -14.66
CA GLN A 74 10.28 -4.46 -15.55
C GLN A 74 11.32 -5.44 -16.09
N ILE A 75 12.49 -4.96 -16.52
CA ILE A 75 13.61 -5.80 -16.94
C ILE A 75 14.06 -6.69 -15.76
N PHE A 76 14.27 -6.14 -14.56
CA PHE A 76 14.70 -6.94 -13.41
C PHE A 76 13.70 -8.03 -13.04
N ILE A 77 12.40 -7.71 -13.00
CA ILE A 77 11.34 -8.67 -12.66
C ILE A 77 11.23 -9.78 -13.72
N LYS A 78 11.27 -9.44 -15.02
CA LYS A 78 11.28 -10.45 -16.10
C LYS A 78 12.51 -11.37 -16.04
N ASN A 79 13.63 -10.87 -15.51
CA ASN A 79 14.88 -11.62 -15.38
C ASN A 79 15.12 -12.18 -13.96
N ARG A 80 14.12 -12.13 -13.07
CA ARG A 80 14.27 -12.47 -11.64
C ARG A 80 14.94 -13.82 -11.38
N LYS A 81 14.60 -14.86 -12.15
CA LYS A 81 15.18 -16.20 -11.99
C LYS A 81 16.69 -16.18 -12.24
N SER A 82 17.10 -15.55 -13.34
CA SER A 82 18.53 -15.39 -13.67
C SER A 82 19.29 -14.50 -12.70
N LEU A 83 18.62 -13.55 -12.03
CA LEU A 83 19.22 -12.70 -10.99
C LEU A 83 19.31 -13.44 -9.63
N ALA A 84 18.31 -14.25 -9.29
CA ALA A 84 18.30 -15.07 -8.08
C ALA A 84 19.38 -16.15 -8.09
N ASP A 85 19.60 -16.78 -9.25
CA ASP A 85 20.66 -17.79 -9.46
C ASP A 85 22.08 -17.19 -9.39
N MET A 86 22.22 -15.86 -9.44
CA MET A 86 23.50 -15.15 -9.25
C MET A 86 23.83 -14.84 -7.79
N SER A 87 22.90 -15.12 -6.84
CA SER A 87 23.16 -14.92 -5.42
C SER A 87 24.30 -15.83 -4.96
N THR A 88 25.45 -15.23 -4.68
CA THR A 88 26.67 -15.94 -4.33
C THR A 88 26.58 -16.42 -2.87
N SER A 89 27.41 -17.38 -2.48
CA SER A 89 27.56 -17.88 -1.10
C SER A 89 28.00 -16.82 -0.07
N LEU A 90 28.08 -15.52 -0.41
CA LEU A 90 28.23 -14.43 0.55
C LEU A 90 26.88 -13.81 0.98
N SER A 91 25.83 -13.95 0.16
CA SER A 91 24.50 -13.34 0.39
C SER A 91 23.82 -13.90 1.65
N TRP A 92 24.07 -15.18 1.99
CA TRP A 92 23.51 -15.82 3.19
C TRP A 92 24.20 -15.40 4.49
N LEU A 93 25.46 -14.94 4.44
CA LEU A 93 26.14 -14.38 5.62
C LEU A 93 25.64 -12.95 5.91
N ALA A 94 25.24 -12.22 4.88
CA ALA A 94 24.64 -10.88 4.99
C ALA A 94 23.17 -10.90 5.47
N SER A 95 22.50 -12.07 5.50
CA SER A 95 21.11 -12.21 5.98
C SER A 95 20.97 -12.55 7.47
N LEU A 96 22.07 -12.86 8.17
CA LEU A 96 22.09 -13.11 9.61
C LEU A 96 21.72 -11.88 10.47
N PRO A 97 22.14 -10.64 10.15
CA PRO A 97 21.67 -9.44 10.85
C PRO A 97 20.20 -9.09 10.55
N GLN A 98 19.64 -9.58 9.44
CA GLN A 98 18.29 -9.24 8.95
C GLN A 98 17.20 -9.93 9.76
N THR A 99 17.42 -11.19 10.17
CA THR A 99 16.49 -11.91 11.06
C THR A 99 16.44 -11.31 12.46
N LEU A 100 17.56 -10.82 13.00
CA LEU A 100 17.64 -10.19 14.32
C LEU A 100 17.02 -8.78 14.38
N THR A 101 17.03 -8.03 13.27
CA THR A 101 16.34 -6.74 13.18
C THR A 101 14.84 -6.91 12.99
N GLN A 102 14.37 -7.96 12.30
CA GLN A 102 12.95 -8.30 12.17
C GLN A 102 12.24 -8.45 13.52
N TYR A 103 12.89 -9.04 14.52
CA TYR A 103 12.33 -9.19 15.88
C TYR A 103 12.12 -7.85 16.62
N ARG A 104 12.87 -6.79 16.29
CA ARG A 104 12.71 -5.46 16.90
C ARG A 104 11.52 -4.67 16.32
N PHE A 105 11.01 -5.09 15.16
CA PHE A 105 9.87 -4.49 14.46
C PHE A 105 8.57 -5.31 14.58
N LEU A 106 8.50 -6.27 15.52
CA LEU A 106 7.26 -7.00 15.78
C LEU A 106 6.12 -6.03 16.15
N ASN A 107 4.95 -6.19 15.52
CA ASN A 107 3.76 -5.35 15.68
C ASN A 107 3.04 -5.59 17.03
N THR A 108 3.78 -5.50 18.13
CA THR A 108 3.20 -5.35 19.48
C THR A 108 2.42 -4.02 19.57
N ILE A 109 1.49 -3.89 20.52
CA ILE A 109 0.65 -2.69 20.66
C ILE A 109 1.47 -1.38 20.67
N SER A 110 2.57 -1.35 21.42
CA SER A 110 3.45 -0.18 21.47
C SER A 110 4.16 0.11 20.14
N ASN A 111 4.57 -0.93 19.41
CA ASN A 111 5.29 -0.79 18.14
C ASN A 111 4.35 -0.42 16.99
N SER A 112 3.14 -1.00 16.94
CA SER A 112 2.13 -0.67 15.93
C SER A 112 1.79 0.83 15.96
N ARG A 113 1.59 1.39 17.17
CA ARG A 113 1.37 2.83 17.33
C ARG A 113 2.57 3.65 16.84
N SER A 114 3.80 3.26 17.18
CA SER A 114 5.01 3.96 16.72
C SER A 114 5.19 3.91 15.21
N ASN A 115 4.92 2.76 14.58
CA ASN A 115 5.08 2.57 13.13
C ASN A 115 4.04 3.37 12.33
N ILE A 116 2.77 3.34 12.76
CA ILE A 116 1.68 4.09 12.12
C ILE A 116 1.87 5.60 12.31
N SER A 117 2.24 6.04 13.52
CA SER A 117 2.54 7.46 13.79
C SER A 117 3.69 7.96 12.91
N ALA A 118 4.79 7.20 12.81
CA ALA A 118 5.93 7.60 11.99
C ALA A 118 5.64 7.68 10.47
N HIS A 119 4.61 7.00 9.96
CA HIS A 119 4.27 7.00 8.53
C HIS A 119 3.11 7.95 8.19
N TYR A 120 2.11 8.06 9.04
CA TYR A 120 0.88 8.84 8.77
C TYR A 120 0.81 10.17 9.50
N ASP A 121 1.60 10.39 10.55
CA ASP A 121 1.73 11.71 11.19
C ASP A 121 2.81 12.57 10.50
N ILE A 122 3.17 12.27 9.24
CA ILE A 122 4.18 13.06 8.50
C ILE A 122 3.65 14.44 8.15
N SER A 123 2.49 14.55 7.48
CA SER A 123 1.80 15.82 7.24
C SER A 123 0.55 15.59 6.39
N ASN A 124 -0.63 15.95 6.90
CA ASN A 124 -1.87 15.92 6.11
C ASN A 124 -1.77 16.80 4.86
N GLN A 125 -1.05 17.92 4.92
CA GLN A 125 -0.87 18.83 3.79
C GLN A 125 0.00 18.21 2.69
N MET A 126 1.02 17.42 3.07
CA MET A 126 1.84 16.68 2.12
C MET A 126 0.98 15.63 1.38
N PHE A 127 0.19 14.84 2.11
CA PHE A 127 -0.74 13.87 1.52
C PHE A 127 -1.78 14.55 0.61
N ALA A 128 -2.37 15.67 1.03
CA ALA A 128 -3.30 16.44 0.21
C ALA A 128 -2.68 16.96 -1.10
N GLY A 129 -1.35 17.06 -1.18
CA GLY A 129 -0.64 17.46 -2.39
C GLY A 129 -0.76 16.45 -3.55
N PHE A 130 -0.98 15.16 -3.25
CA PHE A 130 -1.00 14.12 -4.28
C PHE A 130 -2.17 13.12 -4.21
N LEU A 131 -2.88 13.04 -3.08
CA LEU A 131 -4.12 12.29 -3.01
C LEU A 131 -5.25 13.03 -3.74
N SER A 132 -6.38 12.34 -3.96
CA SER A 132 -7.64 12.98 -4.34
C SER A 132 -8.28 13.68 -3.13
N GLU A 133 -9.29 14.53 -3.36
CA GLU A 133 -9.96 15.33 -2.32
C GLU A 133 -10.52 14.48 -1.16
N ASP A 134 -10.89 13.23 -1.43
CA ASP A 134 -11.35 12.29 -0.42
C ASP A 134 -10.22 11.82 0.54
N MET A 135 -8.97 12.16 0.26
CA MET A 135 -7.79 11.80 1.05
C MET A 135 -7.60 10.27 1.21
N THR A 136 -8.10 9.45 0.29
CA THR A 136 -7.88 8.00 0.37
C THR A 136 -6.47 7.62 -0.09
N TYR A 137 -5.69 7.04 0.81
CA TYR A 137 -4.39 6.43 0.52
C TYR A 137 -4.51 4.91 0.49
N SER A 138 -5.22 4.42 -0.52
CA SER A 138 -5.36 3.01 -0.86
C SER A 138 -5.66 2.88 -2.35
N CYS A 139 -5.67 1.67 -2.89
CA CYS A 139 -6.10 1.40 -4.27
C CYS A 139 -7.51 1.93 -4.55
N GLY A 140 -7.68 2.60 -5.70
CA GLY A 140 -8.99 2.91 -6.28
C GLY A 140 -9.40 1.88 -7.34
N ILE A 141 -10.67 1.89 -7.77
CA ILE A 141 -11.15 1.02 -8.87
C ILE A 141 -11.42 1.90 -10.08
N PHE A 142 -10.81 1.62 -11.23
CA PHE A 142 -10.95 2.39 -12.48
C PHE A 142 -11.90 1.72 -13.51
N SER A 143 -12.63 2.52 -14.30
CA SER A 143 -13.52 2.00 -15.32
C SER A 143 -12.75 1.57 -16.57
N ASP A 144 -11.59 2.17 -16.75
CA ASP A 144 -10.60 1.87 -17.77
C ASP A 144 -9.23 1.89 -17.09
N LEU A 145 -8.40 0.87 -17.25
CA LEU A 145 -7.11 0.76 -16.56
C LEU A 145 -6.01 1.61 -17.18
N ASP A 146 -6.16 2.01 -18.44
CA ASP A 146 -5.09 2.63 -19.24
C ASP A 146 -5.52 3.97 -19.85
N ALA A 147 -6.69 4.50 -19.49
CA ALA A 147 -7.16 5.80 -19.98
C ALA A 147 -6.18 6.94 -19.69
N ASP A 148 -5.45 6.89 -18.57
CA ASP A 148 -4.42 7.87 -18.21
C ASP A 148 -3.21 7.84 -19.17
N LEU A 149 -2.99 6.77 -19.92
CA LEU A 149 -1.92 6.67 -20.89
C LEU A 149 -2.29 7.29 -22.25
N HIS A 150 -3.58 7.56 -22.48
CA HIS A 150 -4.11 7.97 -23.79
C HIS A 150 -4.83 9.32 -23.77
N HIS A 151 -5.55 9.65 -22.69
CA HIS A 151 -6.38 10.84 -22.58
C HIS A 151 -6.42 11.40 -21.15
N HIS A 152 -5.90 12.62 -20.96
CA HIS A 152 -6.03 13.34 -19.69
C HIS A 152 -7.06 14.46 -19.81
N ASN A 153 -8.36 14.14 -19.85
CA ASN A 153 -9.40 15.16 -20.07
C ASN A 153 -10.60 15.09 -19.11
N LYS A 154 -10.56 14.24 -18.08
CA LYS A 154 -11.63 14.20 -17.07
C LYS A 154 -11.27 14.96 -15.81
N ILE A 155 -12.31 15.56 -15.21
CA ILE A 155 -12.27 16.20 -13.89
C ILE A 155 -12.08 15.08 -12.86
N ASP A 156 -10.85 14.98 -12.31
CA ASP A 156 -10.37 14.04 -11.28
C ASP A 156 -10.79 12.55 -11.38
N ASP A 157 -10.17 11.81 -12.32
CA ASP A 157 -10.34 10.35 -12.45
C ASP A 157 -9.94 9.53 -11.20
N LEU A 158 -9.04 10.04 -10.36
CA LEU A 158 -8.59 9.34 -9.14
C LEU A 158 -9.70 9.38 -8.09
N TYR A 159 -10.31 10.54 -7.86
CA TYR A 159 -11.44 10.70 -6.95
C TYR A 159 -12.59 9.76 -7.36
N ASP A 160 -12.96 9.76 -8.64
CA ASP A 160 -13.99 8.85 -9.17
C ASP A 160 -13.65 7.38 -8.94
N ALA A 161 -12.36 7.01 -9.01
CA ALA A 161 -11.90 5.66 -8.74
C ALA A 161 -11.96 5.31 -7.25
N GLN A 162 -11.62 6.25 -6.37
CA GLN A 162 -11.75 6.07 -4.92
C GLN A 162 -13.21 5.94 -4.50
N MET A 163 -14.10 6.77 -5.03
CA MET A 163 -15.54 6.67 -4.75
C MET A 163 -16.12 5.35 -5.25
N ARG A 164 -15.76 4.92 -6.47
CA ARG A 164 -16.19 3.61 -6.99
C ARG A 164 -15.70 2.45 -6.12
N LYS A 165 -14.46 2.51 -5.62
CA LYS A 165 -13.93 1.52 -4.68
C LYS A 165 -14.70 1.52 -3.36
N ILE A 166 -14.91 2.69 -2.74
CA ILE A 166 -15.62 2.82 -1.47
C ILE A 166 -17.06 2.30 -1.61
N HIS A 167 -17.78 2.71 -2.66
CA HIS A 167 -19.14 2.24 -2.92
C HIS A 167 -19.19 0.74 -3.21
N HIS A 168 -18.18 0.19 -3.90
CA HIS A 168 -18.07 -1.25 -4.12
C HIS A 168 -17.92 -2.01 -2.79
N ILE A 169 -17.06 -1.55 -1.89
CA ILE A 169 -16.89 -2.15 -0.55
C ILE A 169 -18.17 -2.06 0.27
N ILE A 170 -18.84 -0.90 0.28
CA ILE A 170 -20.12 -0.70 1.00
C ILE A 170 -21.19 -1.68 0.49
N ARG A 171 -21.27 -1.90 -0.83
CA ARG A 171 -22.19 -2.88 -1.44
C ARG A 171 -21.81 -4.33 -1.11
N LYS A 172 -20.54 -4.70 -1.24
CA LYS A 172 -20.05 -6.06 -0.90
C LYS A 172 -20.24 -6.39 0.58
N ALA A 173 -20.13 -5.39 1.46
CA ALA A 173 -20.44 -5.53 2.86
C ALA A 173 -21.95 -5.50 3.14
N ASP A 174 -22.82 -5.27 2.17
CA ASP A 174 -24.28 -5.19 2.37
C ASP A 174 -24.65 -4.27 3.56
N ILE A 175 -24.07 -3.07 3.59
CA ILE A 175 -24.36 -2.09 4.65
C ILE A 175 -25.75 -1.51 4.38
N ARG A 176 -26.61 -1.50 5.41
CA ARG A 176 -28.02 -1.11 5.32
C ARG A 176 -28.38 -0.10 6.41
N PRO A 177 -29.49 0.64 6.26
CA PRO A 177 -30.02 1.48 7.34
C PRO A 177 -30.20 0.70 8.64
N GLY A 178 -29.78 1.29 9.75
CA GLY A 178 -29.86 0.69 11.08
C GLY A 178 -28.73 -0.27 11.45
N HIS A 179 -27.83 -0.61 10.52
CA HIS A 179 -26.61 -1.36 10.86
C HIS A 179 -25.62 -0.51 11.64
N ARG A 180 -24.89 -1.15 12.55
CA ARG A 180 -23.67 -0.61 13.15
C ARG A 180 -22.45 -1.24 12.49
N VAL A 181 -21.57 -0.41 11.94
CA VAL A 181 -20.39 -0.82 11.16
C VAL A 181 -19.13 -0.59 11.99
N LEU A 182 -18.27 -1.60 12.08
CA LEU A 182 -16.91 -1.46 12.58
C LEU A 182 -15.96 -1.26 11.41
N GLU A 183 -15.19 -0.17 11.43
CA GLU A 183 -14.08 0.07 10.52
C GLU A 183 -12.75 0.03 11.28
N ILE A 184 -11.83 -0.84 10.89
CA ILE A 184 -10.45 -0.83 11.40
C ILE A 184 -9.55 -0.20 10.34
N GLY A 185 -8.98 0.97 10.67
CA GLY A 185 -8.19 1.78 9.74
C GLY A 185 -8.99 2.93 9.14
N SER A 186 -9.27 3.97 9.94
CA SER A 186 -10.12 5.11 9.54
C SER A 186 -9.65 5.89 8.32
N GLY A 187 -8.33 5.88 8.05
CA GLY A 187 -7.72 6.87 7.16
C GLY A 187 -8.13 8.28 7.58
N TRP A 188 -8.62 9.06 6.62
CA TRP A 188 -9.18 10.39 6.85
C TRP A 188 -10.73 10.43 6.77
N GLY A 189 -11.38 9.29 7.02
CA GLY A 189 -12.83 9.19 7.22
C GLY A 189 -13.69 9.07 5.96
N ALA A 190 -13.09 8.98 4.76
CA ALA A 190 -13.84 8.94 3.50
C ALA A 190 -14.85 7.78 3.44
N LEU A 191 -14.45 6.58 3.87
CA LEU A 191 -15.32 5.40 3.85
C LEU A 191 -16.47 5.55 4.84
N ALA A 192 -16.18 5.97 6.08
CA ALA A 192 -17.21 6.21 7.09
C ALA A 192 -18.24 7.25 6.64
N ILE A 193 -17.78 8.37 6.06
CA ILE A 193 -18.65 9.42 5.52
C ILE A 193 -19.55 8.85 4.43
N GLU A 194 -19.00 8.12 3.46
CA GLU A 194 -19.79 7.57 2.35
C GLU A 194 -20.74 6.45 2.80
N ALA A 195 -20.35 5.62 3.77
CA ALA A 195 -21.23 4.60 4.34
C ALA A 195 -22.47 5.23 4.98
N VAL A 196 -22.29 6.28 5.80
CA VAL A 196 -23.40 7.02 6.40
C VAL A 196 -24.21 7.78 5.35
N ARG A 197 -23.56 8.39 4.36
CA ARG A 197 -24.23 9.13 3.28
C ARG A 197 -25.18 8.23 2.49
N LEU A 198 -24.73 7.03 2.12
CA LEU A 198 -25.49 6.12 1.26
C LEU A 198 -26.56 5.32 2.01
N THR A 199 -26.33 5.00 3.28
CA THR A 199 -27.15 4.02 4.00
C THR A 199 -27.76 4.56 5.28
N GLY A 200 -27.23 5.65 5.82
CA GLY A 200 -27.61 6.18 7.11
C GLY A 200 -27.25 5.27 8.30
N CYS A 201 -26.34 4.30 8.13
CA CYS A 201 -25.81 3.44 9.19
C CYS A 201 -25.07 4.24 10.28
N GLU A 202 -24.69 3.55 11.35
CA GLU A 202 -23.71 4.06 12.32
C GLU A 202 -22.33 3.44 12.06
N VAL A 203 -21.26 4.21 12.24
CA VAL A 203 -19.89 3.77 12.03
C VAL A 203 -19.05 4.07 13.27
N ASP A 204 -18.44 3.04 13.85
CA ASP A 204 -17.32 3.19 14.76
C ASP A 204 -16.03 2.87 13.99
N THR A 205 -15.17 3.86 13.83
CA THR A 205 -13.94 3.76 13.04
C THR A 205 -12.71 3.96 13.92
N LEU A 206 -11.70 3.09 13.74
CA LEU A 206 -10.50 3.05 14.58
C LEU A 206 -9.25 3.50 13.82
N THR A 207 -8.46 4.38 14.43
CA THR A 207 -7.11 4.72 13.95
C THR A 207 -6.12 4.82 15.13
N LEU A 208 -4.84 4.68 14.82
CA LEU A 208 -3.73 4.93 15.75
C LEU A 208 -3.02 6.27 15.48
N SER A 209 -3.36 6.97 14.39
CA SER A 209 -2.81 8.28 14.04
C SER A 209 -3.68 9.41 14.58
N VAL A 210 -3.05 10.33 15.32
CA VAL A 210 -3.70 11.54 15.82
C VAL A 210 -4.04 12.47 14.65
N ALA A 211 -3.13 12.61 13.69
CA ALA A 211 -3.32 13.48 12.52
C ALA A 211 -4.51 13.02 11.64
N GLN A 212 -4.67 11.70 11.48
CA GLN A 212 -5.82 11.11 10.81
C GLN A 212 -7.12 11.37 11.57
N LYS A 213 -7.15 11.12 12.88
CA LYS A 213 -8.35 11.36 13.70
C LYS A 213 -8.82 12.81 13.60
N VAL A 214 -7.92 13.77 13.79
CA VAL A 214 -8.26 15.20 13.77
C VAL A 214 -8.89 15.58 12.43
N LEU A 215 -8.23 15.26 11.32
CA LEU A 215 -8.75 15.63 10.00
C LEU A 215 -9.99 14.80 9.61
N ALA A 216 -10.12 13.54 10.05
CA ALA A 216 -11.33 12.77 9.86
C ALA A 216 -12.53 13.43 10.58
N GLU A 217 -12.36 13.85 11.84
CA GLU A 217 -13.40 14.54 12.61
C GLU A 217 -13.78 15.89 11.97
N GLU A 218 -12.82 16.66 11.48
CA GLU A 218 -13.07 17.90 10.73
C GLU A 218 -13.90 17.64 9.47
N ARG A 219 -13.53 16.62 8.69
CA ARG A 219 -14.25 16.22 7.46
C ARG A 219 -15.66 15.71 7.76
N ILE A 220 -15.83 14.95 8.84
CA ILE A 220 -17.13 14.46 9.31
C ILE A 220 -18.02 15.63 9.73
N ALA A 221 -17.47 16.59 10.50
CA ALA A 221 -18.21 17.78 10.91
C ALA A 221 -18.60 18.65 9.70
N ALA A 222 -17.72 18.78 8.71
CA ALA A 222 -18.00 19.48 7.46
C ALA A 222 -19.06 18.79 6.60
N ALA A 223 -19.21 17.46 6.70
CA ALA A 223 -20.26 16.71 6.00
C ALA A 223 -21.67 16.96 6.56
N GLY A 224 -21.79 17.35 7.84
CA GLY A 224 -23.05 17.75 8.46
C GLY A 224 -23.23 17.25 9.90
N PRO A 225 -24.07 17.91 10.73
CA PRO A 225 -24.31 17.50 12.12
C PRO A 225 -24.83 16.06 12.27
N GLU A 226 -25.61 15.57 11.30
CA GLU A 226 -26.13 14.21 11.26
C GLU A 226 -25.03 13.15 11.08
N PHE A 227 -23.93 13.50 10.41
CA PHE A 227 -22.77 12.61 10.26
C PHE A 227 -22.01 12.49 11.58
N ALA A 228 -21.80 13.61 12.29
CA ALA A 228 -21.14 13.63 13.59
C ALA A 228 -21.89 12.82 14.67
N GLN A 229 -23.20 12.62 14.53
CA GLN A 229 -23.99 11.76 15.42
C GLN A 229 -23.86 10.27 15.11
N LYS A 230 -23.54 9.93 13.85
CA LYS A 230 -23.51 8.55 13.35
C LYS A 230 -22.11 7.99 13.21
N ILE A 231 -21.08 8.83 13.11
CA ILE A 231 -19.70 8.42 12.96
C ILE A 231 -18.91 8.78 14.21
N ARG A 232 -18.26 7.79 14.80
CA ARG A 232 -17.38 7.95 15.96
C ARG A 232 -15.97 7.52 15.56
N VAL A 233 -15.03 8.46 15.60
CA VAL A 233 -13.61 8.20 15.32
C VAL A 233 -12.88 7.93 16.64
N HIS A 234 -12.29 6.75 16.79
CA HIS A 234 -11.61 6.34 18.00
C HIS A 234 -10.10 6.28 17.77
N LEU A 235 -9.34 6.96 18.64
CA LEU A 235 -7.88 6.81 18.69
C LEU A 235 -7.54 5.61 19.56
N MET A 236 -7.58 4.42 18.98
CA MET A 236 -7.51 3.17 19.73
C MET A 236 -6.95 2.04 18.87
N ASP A 237 -6.18 1.15 19.51
CA ASP A 237 -5.78 -0.11 18.91
C ASP A 237 -6.98 -1.08 18.91
N TYR A 238 -7.28 -1.73 17.79
CA TYR A 238 -8.38 -2.69 17.71
C TYR A 238 -8.29 -3.83 18.74
N ARG A 239 -7.10 -4.13 19.25
CA ARG A 239 -6.88 -5.11 20.33
C ARG A 239 -7.34 -4.66 21.71
N ALA A 240 -7.63 -3.37 21.86
CA ALA A 240 -8.08 -2.74 23.10
C ALA A 240 -9.54 -2.28 23.04
N MET A 241 -10.33 -2.80 22.10
CA MET A 241 -11.77 -2.53 22.03
C MET A 241 -12.46 -2.90 23.35
N PRO A 242 -13.41 -2.08 23.80
CA PRO A 242 -14.02 -2.24 25.12
C PRO A 242 -14.99 -3.42 25.13
N GLU A 243 -15.14 -4.10 26.27
CA GLU A 243 -15.88 -5.38 26.36
C GLU A 243 -17.32 -5.31 25.84
N GLU A 244 -17.98 -4.16 26.00
CA GLU A 244 -19.35 -3.93 25.52
C GLU A 244 -19.49 -3.94 23.99
N TRP A 245 -18.39 -3.98 23.23
CA TRP A 245 -18.42 -4.11 21.77
C TRP A 245 -18.54 -5.56 21.30
N GLN A 246 -18.39 -6.54 22.19
CA GLN A 246 -18.54 -7.95 21.86
C GLN A 246 -19.90 -8.24 21.19
N GLY A 247 -19.86 -8.78 19.98
CA GLY A 247 -21.06 -9.19 19.24
C GLY A 247 -22.03 -8.04 18.91
N THR A 248 -21.55 -6.80 18.80
CA THR A 248 -22.43 -5.63 18.59
C THR A 248 -22.49 -5.13 17.15
N PHE A 249 -21.52 -5.48 16.32
CA PHE A 249 -21.42 -4.95 14.96
C PHE A 249 -22.12 -5.86 13.94
N ASP A 250 -22.91 -5.24 13.07
CA ASP A 250 -23.57 -5.90 11.95
C ASP A 250 -22.61 -6.12 10.78
N ARG A 251 -21.71 -5.16 10.57
CA ARG A 251 -20.81 -5.11 9.42
C ARG A 251 -19.40 -4.76 9.84
N PHE A 252 -18.44 -5.30 9.10
CA PHE A 252 -17.02 -5.05 9.29
C PHE A 252 -16.35 -4.60 8.00
N VAL A 253 -15.50 -3.58 8.08
CA VAL A 253 -14.68 -3.15 6.95
C VAL A 253 -13.25 -2.88 7.41
N SER A 254 -12.27 -3.28 6.62
CA SER A 254 -10.86 -2.94 6.84
C SER A 254 -10.14 -2.82 5.51
N VAL A 255 -9.57 -1.66 5.22
CA VAL A 255 -8.95 -1.34 3.92
C VAL A 255 -7.47 -1.09 4.11
N GLU A 256 -6.65 -1.95 3.52
CA GLU A 256 -5.17 -1.87 3.51
C GLU A 256 -4.56 -1.63 4.91
N MET A 257 -5.16 -2.28 5.91
CA MET A 257 -4.68 -2.27 7.30
C MET A 257 -3.96 -3.56 7.69
N ILE A 258 -4.33 -4.70 7.09
CA ILE A 258 -3.78 -6.03 7.41
C ILE A 258 -2.25 -6.08 7.23
N GLU A 259 -1.74 -5.28 6.31
CA GLU A 259 -0.32 -5.06 6.03
C GLU A 259 0.44 -4.65 7.29
N ALA A 260 -0.19 -3.94 8.22
CA ALA A 260 0.41 -3.50 9.48
C ALA A 260 0.20 -4.47 10.66
N VAL A 261 -0.51 -5.59 10.47
CA VAL A 261 -0.80 -6.56 11.54
C VAL A 261 0.43 -7.43 11.83
N GLY A 262 1.13 -7.89 10.79
CA GLY A 262 2.22 -8.85 10.93
C GLY A 262 1.76 -10.31 10.86
N ARG A 263 2.67 -11.19 10.45
CA ARG A 263 2.36 -12.60 10.14
C ARG A 263 1.83 -13.37 11.35
N GLU A 264 2.47 -13.16 12.50
CA GLU A 264 2.23 -13.89 13.75
C GLU A 264 0.90 -13.50 14.41
N PHE A 265 0.35 -12.33 14.06
CA PHE A 265 -0.83 -11.76 14.70
C PHE A 265 -2.09 -11.85 13.84
N LEU A 266 -1.98 -12.31 12.59
CA LEU A 266 -3.12 -12.32 11.66
C LEU A 266 -4.26 -13.25 12.12
N GLU A 267 -3.93 -14.40 12.73
CA GLU A 267 -4.95 -15.26 13.35
C GLU A 267 -5.69 -14.53 14.48
N GLY A 268 -4.95 -13.87 15.38
CA GLY A 268 -5.54 -13.11 16.48
C GLY A 268 -6.35 -11.88 16.02
N TYR A 269 -5.97 -11.27 14.89
CA TYR A 269 -6.77 -10.24 14.23
C TYR A 269 -8.16 -10.77 13.88
N TRP A 270 -8.24 -11.96 13.25
CA TRP A 270 -9.52 -12.58 12.93
C TRP A 270 -10.32 -13.01 14.16
N THR A 271 -9.66 -13.44 15.23
CA THR A 271 -10.33 -13.69 16.52
C THR A 271 -11.02 -12.44 17.06
N ILE A 272 -10.38 -11.28 16.96
CA ILE A 272 -10.97 -10.01 17.41
C ILE A 272 -12.13 -9.58 16.50
N VAL A 273 -12.00 -9.75 15.18
CA VAL A 273 -13.09 -9.49 14.24
C VAL A 273 -14.29 -10.39 14.51
N ASP A 274 -14.06 -11.69 14.72
CA ASP A 274 -15.11 -12.64 15.11
C ASP A 274 -15.80 -12.26 16.44
N TRP A 275 -15.00 -11.82 17.41
CA TRP A 275 -15.49 -11.42 18.72
C TRP A 275 -16.41 -10.18 18.64
N ALA A 276 -16.05 -9.19 17.82
CA ALA A 276 -16.78 -7.93 17.68
C ALA A 276 -18.10 -8.09 16.88
N LEU A 277 -18.12 -8.98 15.89
CA LEU A 277 -19.27 -9.17 15.00
C LEU A 277 -20.41 -9.96 15.67
N LYS A 278 -21.65 -9.51 15.45
CA LYS A 278 -22.87 -10.27 15.79
C LYS A 278 -22.78 -11.70 15.29
N LYS A 279 -23.31 -12.65 16.06
CA LYS A 279 -23.19 -14.09 15.76
C LYS A 279 -24.10 -14.56 14.61
N GLU A 280 -25.08 -13.76 14.23
CA GLU A 280 -25.98 -14.03 13.12
C GLU A 280 -25.92 -12.90 12.09
N ASN A 281 -26.01 -13.25 10.80
CA ASN A 281 -26.14 -12.33 9.65
C ASN A 281 -25.08 -11.22 9.52
N ALA A 282 -24.00 -11.27 10.32
CA ALA A 282 -22.90 -10.33 10.19
C ALA A 282 -22.03 -10.64 8.98
N MET A 283 -21.49 -9.59 8.39
CA MET A 283 -20.65 -9.68 7.20
C MET A 283 -19.45 -8.76 7.32
N GLY A 284 -18.40 -9.03 6.56
CA GLY A 284 -17.29 -8.11 6.46
C GLY A 284 -16.56 -8.16 5.13
N VAL A 285 -15.86 -7.07 4.85
CA VAL A 285 -15.02 -6.90 3.67
C VAL A 285 -13.65 -6.43 4.09
N VAL A 286 -12.62 -7.08 3.59
CA VAL A 286 -11.23 -6.60 3.71
C VAL A 286 -10.63 -6.34 2.34
N GLN A 287 -9.95 -5.21 2.18
CA GLN A 287 -9.04 -4.95 1.06
C GLN A 287 -7.61 -5.10 1.57
N VAL A 288 -6.77 -5.84 0.85
CA VAL A 288 -5.41 -6.15 1.30
C VAL A 288 -4.47 -6.39 0.13
N ILE A 289 -3.30 -5.74 0.20
CA ILE A 289 -2.18 -6.02 -0.68
C ILE A 289 -1.62 -7.40 -0.34
N THR A 290 -1.45 -8.22 -1.38
CA THR A 290 -0.97 -9.59 -1.28
C THR A 290 0.24 -9.80 -2.16
N ILE A 291 1.02 -10.81 -1.81
CA ILE A 291 2.19 -11.21 -2.59
C ILE A 291 2.17 -12.72 -2.81
N PRO A 292 2.42 -13.21 -4.04
CA PRO A 292 2.81 -14.60 -4.24
C PRO A 292 4.13 -14.83 -3.48
N GLU A 293 4.30 -15.98 -2.85
CA GLU A 293 5.44 -16.25 -1.95
C GLU A 293 6.81 -15.78 -2.50
N ALA A 294 7.66 -15.25 -1.60
CA ALA A 294 9.09 -14.92 -1.78
C ALA A 294 9.47 -13.58 -2.46
N ILE A 295 9.11 -12.42 -1.89
CA ILE A 295 9.78 -11.13 -2.22
C ILE A 295 10.05 -10.31 -0.93
N ASP A 296 11.30 -9.87 -0.77
CA ASP A 296 11.84 -9.23 0.43
C ASP A 296 11.86 -7.68 0.33
N PHE A 297 11.83 -7.13 -0.90
CA PHE A 297 11.98 -5.69 -1.19
C PHE A 297 10.98 -4.78 -0.47
N ILE A 298 9.69 -5.11 -0.57
CA ILE A 298 8.59 -4.25 -0.07
C ILE A 298 8.65 -4.10 1.45
N ARG A 299 9.11 -5.14 2.15
CA ARG A 299 9.12 -5.21 3.62
C ARG A 299 10.10 -4.26 4.30
N LYS A 300 11.10 -3.73 3.57
CA LYS A 300 12.17 -2.91 4.18
C LYS A 300 12.03 -1.41 3.93
N TRP A 301 11.63 -0.98 2.74
CA TRP A 301 11.63 0.46 2.38
C TRP A 301 10.26 1.07 2.14
N ILE A 302 9.29 0.27 1.68
CA ILE A 302 7.92 0.73 1.43
C ILE A 302 7.08 0.55 2.70
N PHE A 303 7.12 -0.66 3.29
CA PHE A 303 6.42 -0.96 4.55
C PHE A 303 7.37 -1.59 5.58
N PRO A 304 8.23 -0.81 6.27
CA PRO A 304 9.06 -1.30 7.36
C PRO A 304 8.20 -1.92 8.47
N GLY A 305 8.35 -3.22 8.74
CA GLY A 305 7.50 -3.96 9.70
C GLY A 305 6.15 -4.42 9.12
N GLY A 306 5.88 -4.13 7.85
CA GLY A 306 4.70 -4.58 7.14
C GLY A 306 4.81 -6.03 6.66
N PHE A 307 3.68 -6.73 6.65
CA PHE A 307 3.56 -8.10 6.17
C PHE A 307 2.47 -8.17 5.10
N LEU A 308 2.88 -8.50 3.87
CA LEU A 308 1.94 -8.83 2.79
C LEU A 308 1.59 -10.32 2.85
N PRO A 309 0.34 -10.71 3.17
CA PRO A 309 -0.06 -12.11 3.18
C PRO A 309 -0.18 -12.68 1.75
N THR A 310 -0.12 -14.01 1.64
CA THR A 310 -0.68 -14.70 0.47
C THR A 310 -2.19 -14.80 0.66
N VAL A 311 -2.96 -14.94 -0.42
CA VAL A 311 -4.42 -15.21 -0.34
C VAL A 311 -4.68 -16.48 0.47
N ASN A 312 -3.87 -17.53 0.28
CA ASN A 312 -3.99 -18.77 1.05
C ASN A 312 -3.82 -18.51 2.56
N PHE A 313 -2.79 -17.76 2.96
CA PHE A 313 -2.55 -17.45 4.37
C PHE A 313 -3.66 -16.59 4.98
N LEU A 314 -4.22 -15.66 4.20
CA LEU A 314 -5.37 -14.84 4.60
C LEU A 314 -6.60 -15.71 4.92
N VAL A 315 -6.95 -16.65 4.03
CA VAL A 315 -8.10 -17.55 4.21
C VAL A 315 -7.87 -18.56 5.34
N GLU A 316 -6.66 -19.10 5.44
CA GLU A 316 -6.27 -20.04 6.49
C GLU A 316 -6.39 -19.41 7.88
N THR A 317 -5.84 -18.20 8.05
CA THR A 317 -5.89 -17.48 9.32
C THR A 317 -7.29 -16.99 9.65
N LEU A 318 -8.11 -16.62 8.66
CA LEU A 318 -9.52 -16.29 8.87
C LEU A 318 -10.29 -17.49 9.43
N THR A 319 -10.12 -18.66 8.80
CA THR A 319 -10.76 -19.91 9.25
C THR A 319 -10.34 -20.27 10.68
N LYS A 320 -9.03 -20.23 10.96
CA LYS A 320 -8.50 -20.57 12.30
C LYS A 320 -8.95 -19.57 13.36
N GLY A 321 -8.74 -18.28 13.13
CA GLY A 321 -9.02 -17.22 14.11
C GLY A 321 -10.50 -17.09 14.44
N SER A 322 -11.39 -17.40 13.50
CA SER A 322 -12.84 -17.41 13.70
C SER A 322 -13.42 -18.77 14.12
N SER A 323 -12.58 -19.80 14.29
CA SER A 323 -13.02 -21.19 14.51
C SER A 323 -14.03 -21.68 13.45
N GLY A 324 -13.88 -21.23 12.20
CA GLY A 324 -14.73 -21.59 11.07
C GLY A 324 -16.07 -20.85 10.99
N SER A 325 -16.34 -19.90 11.89
CA SER A 325 -17.63 -19.19 11.94
C SER A 325 -17.76 -18.02 10.95
N LEU A 326 -16.63 -17.61 10.33
CA LEU A 326 -16.60 -16.66 9.21
C LEU A 326 -16.32 -17.44 7.92
N ILE A 327 -17.24 -17.36 6.97
CA ILE A 327 -17.21 -18.07 5.70
C ILE A 327 -16.82 -17.09 4.59
N VAL A 328 -15.82 -17.44 3.80
CA VAL A 328 -15.41 -16.65 2.63
C VAL A 328 -16.50 -16.73 1.57
N GLU A 329 -16.97 -15.56 1.14
CA GLU A 329 -18.01 -15.42 0.12
C GLU A 329 -17.39 -15.14 -1.26
N SER A 330 -16.49 -14.16 -1.33
CA SER A 330 -15.83 -13.79 -2.59
C SER A 330 -14.43 -13.25 -2.36
N ILE A 331 -13.55 -13.42 -3.35
CA ILE A 331 -12.22 -12.82 -3.41
C ILE A 331 -12.02 -12.28 -4.82
N SER A 332 -11.79 -10.98 -4.95
CA SER A 332 -11.55 -10.31 -6.24
C SER A 332 -10.21 -9.59 -6.23
N ASN A 333 -9.43 -9.75 -7.31
CA ASN A 333 -8.12 -9.11 -7.45
C ASN A 333 -8.24 -7.79 -8.20
N ILE A 334 -8.05 -6.67 -7.50
CA ILE A 334 -8.02 -5.31 -8.04
C ILE A 334 -6.60 -4.79 -8.28
N GLY A 335 -5.56 -5.61 -8.10
CA GLY A 335 -4.15 -5.24 -8.26
C GLY A 335 -3.82 -4.42 -9.52
N PRO A 336 -4.34 -4.73 -10.72
CA PRO A 336 -4.12 -3.90 -11.91
C PRO A 336 -4.56 -2.44 -11.76
N HIS A 337 -5.61 -2.15 -10.96
CA HIS A 337 -6.04 -0.79 -10.67
C HIS A 337 -5.06 -0.04 -9.75
N TYR A 338 -4.32 -0.76 -8.92
CA TYR A 338 -3.30 -0.17 -8.05
C TYR A 338 -2.15 0.43 -8.88
N ALA A 339 -1.77 -0.23 -9.99
CA ALA A 339 -0.78 0.32 -10.91
C ALA A 339 -1.20 1.72 -11.41
N ARG A 340 -2.46 1.89 -11.86
CA ARG A 340 -2.99 3.20 -12.25
C ARG A 340 -3.08 4.18 -11.08
N THR A 341 -3.48 3.73 -9.89
CA THR A 341 -3.50 4.54 -8.66
C THR A 341 -2.11 5.14 -8.38
N LEU A 342 -1.06 4.32 -8.42
CA LEU A 342 0.32 4.74 -8.17
C LEU A 342 0.85 5.70 -9.24
N ARG A 343 0.46 5.53 -10.51
CA ARG A 343 0.78 6.50 -11.57
C ARG A 343 0.14 7.85 -11.32
N GLU A 344 -1.14 7.89 -10.95
CA GLU A 344 -1.84 9.14 -10.63
C GLU A 344 -1.23 9.84 -9.41
N TRP A 345 -0.92 9.09 -8.34
CA TRP A 345 -0.22 9.64 -7.18
C TRP A 345 1.15 10.20 -7.55
N ARG A 346 1.97 9.47 -8.31
CA ARG A 346 3.29 9.96 -8.75
C ARG A 346 3.16 11.24 -9.56
N ARG A 347 2.28 11.26 -10.55
CA ARG A 347 2.06 12.43 -11.42
C ARG A 347 1.67 13.66 -10.60
N ARG A 348 0.74 13.52 -9.64
CA ARG A 348 0.32 14.62 -8.77
C ARG A 348 1.43 15.04 -7.81
N PHE A 349 2.11 14.06 -7.21
CA PHE A 349 3.24 14.28 -6.31
C PHE A 349 4.34 15.10 -6.99
N GLU A 350 4.77 14.70 -8.18
CA GLU A 350 5.79 15.43 -8.95
C GLU A 350 5.31 16.83 -9.34
N ALA A 351 4.07 16.97 -9.80
CA ALA A 351 3.49 18.26 -10.20
C ALA A 351 3.31 19.23 -9.02
N LYS A 352 3.13 18.72 -7.79
CA LYS A 352 2.91 19.51 -6.58
C LYS A 352 4.09 19.48 -5.61
N PHE A 353 5.21 18.91 -6.03
CA PHE A 353 6.35 18.68 -5.16
C PHE A 353 6.88 20.00 -4.58
N ASP A 354 7.26 20.93 -5.45
CA ASP A 354 7.88 22.19 -5.03
C ASP A 354 6.86 23.18 -4.44
N GLU A 355 5.62 23.18 -4.94
CA GLU A 355 4.58 24.15 -4.56
C GLU A 355 3.87 23.83 -3.24
N VAL A 356 3.66 22.53 -2.95
CA VAL A 356 2.81 22.08 -1.82
C VAL A 356 3.58 21.19 -0.86
N ILE A 357 4.27 20.18 -1.39
CA ILE A 357 4.92 19.14 -0.57
C ILE A 357 6.16 19.69 0.14
N VAL A 358 7.04 20.43 -0.55
CA VAL A 358 8.23 21.03 0.05
C VAL A 358 7.87 21.97 1.21
N PRO A 359 6.96 22.95 1.06
CA PRO A 359 6.53 23.78 2.18
C PRO A 359 5.96 22.99 3.35
N ALA A 360 5.15 21.95 3.07
CA ALA A 360 4.59 21.08 4.10
C ALA A 360 5.68 20.32 4.88
N LEU A 361 6.66 19.73 4.19
CA LEU A 361 7.79 19.05 4.81
C LEU A 361 8.68 19.98 5.63
N GLN A 362 8.90 21.20 5.13
CA GLN A 362 9.67 22.23 5.85
C GLN A 362 8.97 22.71 7.11
N SER A 363 7.64 22.79 7.07
CA SER A 363 6.83 23.14 8.23
C SER A 363 6.84 22.03 9.29
N GLU A 364 6.78 20.77 8.87
CA GLU A 364 6.79 19.64 9.80
C GLU A 364 8.17 19.39 10.39
N TYR A 365 9.22 19.46 9.56
CA TYR A 365 10.59 19.15 9.94
C TYR A 365 11.52 20.36 9.76
N PRO A 366 11.29 21.47 10.48
CA PRO A 366 12.06 22.69 10.30
C PRO A 366 13.55 22.46 10.54
N ASP A 367 13.91 21.64 11.53
CA ASP A 367 15.32 21.40 11.89
C ASP A 367 16.07 20.46 10.94
N VAL A 368 15.35 19.74 10.07
CA VAL A 368 15.93 18.79 9.11
C VAL A 368 15.85 19.32 7.68
N MET A 369 14.65 19.74 7.26
CA MET A 369 14.35 20.14 5.88
C MET A 369 14.14 21.65 5.71
N GLY A 370 14.04 22.41 6.80
CA GLY A 370 13.73 23.83 6.76
C GLY A 370 14.81 24.68 6.06
N PRO A 371 14.46 25.87 5.53
CA PRO A 371 15.40 26.73 4.79
C PRO A 371 16.70 27.05 5.54
N GLN A 372 16.66 27.08 6.88
CA GLN A 372 17.78 27.36 7.76
C GLN A 372 18.89 26.28 7.72
N THR A 373 18.58 25.06 7.27
CA THR A 373 19.57 23.96 7.20
C THR A 373 20.42 24.01 5.92
N GLY A 374 20.09 24.91 4.99
CA GLY A 374 20.83 25.17 3.76
C GLY A 374 20.94 23.93 2.87
N LEU A 375 22.15 23.65 2.36
CA LEU A 375 22.41 22.54 1.44
C LEU A 375 22.08 21.16 2.02
N LYS A 376 22.08 20.99 3.35
CA LYS A 376 21.74 19.70 3.97
C LYS A 376 20.24 19.42 3.85
N GLY A 377 19.37 20.36 4.20
CA GLY A 377 17.92 20.17 4.05
C GLY A 377 17.49 20.00 2.59
N LEU A 378 18.13 20.71 1.66
CA LEU A 378 17.88 20.48 0.23
C LEU A 378 18.21 19.05 -0.21
N ARG A 379 19.26 18.43 0.35
CA ARG A 379 19.58 17.02 0.10
C ARG A 379 18.56 16.08 0.73
N GLU A 380 18.12 16.35 1.96
CA GLU A 380 17.08 15.54 2.61
C GLU A 380 15.76 15.59 1.83
N ILE A 381 15.37 16.75 1.32
CA ILE A 381 14.20 16.92 0.45
C ILE A 381 14.35 16.13 -0.85
N GLU A 382 15.53 16.18 -1.48
CA GLU A 382 15.81 15.43 -2.71
C GLU A 382 15.81 13.91 -2.46
N VAL A 383 16.37 13.44 -1.35
CA VAL A 383 16.30 12.03 -0.93
C VAL A 383 14.85 11.61 -0.68
N PHE A 384 14.06 12.46 -0.03
CA PHE A 384 12.63 12.23 0.18
C PHE A 384 11.88 12.10 -1.17
N LYS A 385 12.12 13.03 -2.10
CA LYS A 385 11.55 12.99 -3.46
C LYS A 385 11.86 11.66 -4.15
N ARG A 386 13.13 11.25 -4.15
CA ARG A 386 13.59 10.01 -4.80
C ARG A 386 13.03 8.77 -4.14
N LYS A 387 12.89 8.77 -2.80
CA LYS A 387 12.24 7.68 -2.07
C LYS A 387 10.81 7.49 -2.56
N TRP A 388 10.03 8.56 -2.68
CA TRP A 388 8.63 8.49 -3.11
C TRP A 388 8.48 8.12 -4.59
N ILE A 389 9.38 8.59 -5.47
CA ILE A 389 9.40 8.20 -6.89
C ILE A 389 9.78 6.71 -7.05
N CYS A 390 10.57 6.16 -6.14
CA CYS A 390 10.97 4.75 -6.15
C CYS A 390 9.76 3.79 -5.98
N ASP A 391 8.58 4.29 -5.58
CA ASP A 391 7.33 3.53 -5.54
C ASP A 391 6.87 3.03 -6.93
N CYS A 392 7.50 3.48 -8.01
CA CYS A 392 7.38 2.84 -9.33
C CYS A 392 7.70 1.34 -9.31
N TYR A 393 8.47 0.84 -8.34
CA TYR A 393 8.62 -0.59 -8.13
C TYR A 393 7.27 -1.28 -7.82
N CYS A 394 6.45 -0.68 -6.94
CA CYS A 394 5.13 -1.21 -6.61
C CYS A 394 4.21 -1.16 -7.82
N GLU A 395 4.27 -0.08 -8.61
CA GLU A 395 3.51 0.01 -9.87
C GLU A 395 3.83 -1.19 -10.78
N VAL A 396 5.12 -1.42 -11.05
CA VAL A 396 5.54 -2.56 -11.87
C VAL A 396 5.13 -3.88 -11.22
N GLY A 397 5.20 -3.98 -9.89
CA GLY A 397 4.76 -5.13 -9.13
C GLY A 397 3.31 -5.52 -9.45
N PHE A 398 2.41 -4.54 -9.39
CA PHE A 398 0.99 -4.71 -9.70
C PHE A 398 0.73 -4.93 -11.20
N THR A 399 1.39 -4.19 -12.10
CA THR A 399 1.27 -4.38 -13.56
C THR A 399 1.68 -5.78 -13.98
N THR A 400 2.75 -6.33 -13.37
CA THR A 400 3.27 -7.67 -13.66
C THR A 400 2.59 -8.77 -12.86
N ARG A 401 1.62 -8.44 -11.99
CA ARG A 401 0.96 -9.37 -11.06
C ARG A 401 1.93 -10.13 -10.16
N THR A 402 3.09 -9.55 -9.88
CA THR A 402 3.97 -9.99 -8.80
C THR A 402 3.51 -9.45 -7.45
N LEU A 403 2.66 -8.42 -7.47
CA LEU A 403 1.78 -8.03 -6.38
C LEU A 403 0.32 -8.18 -6.81
N GLY A 404 -0.54 -8.48 -5.86
CA GLY A 404 -1.98 -8.40 -6.01
C GLY A 404 -2.56 -7.51 -4.94
N ASP A 405 -3.77 -7.03 -5.14
CA ASP A 405 -4.56 -6.36 -4.12
C ASP A 405 -5.95 -6.97 -4.19
N HIS A 406 -6.42 -7.51 -3.07
CA HIS A 406 -7.61 -8.35 -3.05
C HIS A 406 -8.68 -7.76 -2.14
N ILE A 407 -9.90 -7.69 -2.65
CA ILE A 407 -11.10 -7.47 -1.86
C ILE A 407 -11.68 -8.85 -1.53
N MET A 408 -11.66 -9.21 -0.24
CA MET A 408 -12.23 -10.45 0.29
C MET A 408 -13.47 -10.14 1.12
N THR A 409 -14.60 -10.73 0.74
CA THR A 409 -15.86 -10.67 1.48
C THR A 409 -16.05 -11.95 2.27
N PHE A 410 -16.54 -11.84 3.50
CA PHE A 410 -16.91 -12.97 4.34
C PHE A 410 -18.24 -12.71 5.05
N THR A 411 -18.90 -13.79 5.46
CA THR A 411 -20.19 -13.76 6.16
C THR A 411 -20.22 -14.75 7.31
N ARG A 412 -21.14 -14.55 8.26
CA ARG A 412 -21.48 -15.56 9.27
C ARG A 412 -21.98 -16.84 8.62
N GLU A 413 -21.57 -17.98 9.18
CA GLU A 413 -22.19 -19.27 8.92
C GLU A 413 -23.71 -19.18 9.10
N GLY A 414 -24.47 -19.72 8.14
CA GLY A 414 -25.93 -19.74 8.20
C GLY A 414 -26.63 -18.42 7.82
N ASN A 415 -25.92 -17.40 7.34
CA ASN A 415 -26.52 -16.16 6.83
C ASN A 415 -27.27 -16.39 5.50
N SER A 416 -28.49 -16.90 5.59
CA SER A 416 -29.38 -17.11 4.45
C SER A 416 -30.03 -15.83 3.92
N SER A 417 -29.87 -14.71 4.63
CA SER A 417 -30.44 -13.41 4.25
C SER A 417 -29.59 -12.65 3.22
N PHE A 418 -28.32 -13.06 3.05
CA PHE A 418 -27.44 -12.54 2.03
C PHE A 418 -27.57 -13.35 0.75
N GLY A 419 -27.79 -12.67 -0.38
CA GLY A 419 -27.95 -13.30 -1.69
C GLY A 419 -26.61 -13.68 -2.31
N CYS A 420 -26.67 -14.45 -3.39
CA CYS A 420 -25.49 -14.77 -4.20
C CYS A 420 -25.26 -13.66 -5.24
N ASP A 421 -24.11 -12.99 -5.18
CA ASP A 421 -23.78 -11.85 -6.04
C ASP A 421 -22.85 -12.19 -7.21
N VAL A 422 -22.75 -13.49 -7.57
CA VAL A 422 -21.81 -14.00 -8.59
C VAL A 422 -21.95 -13.35 -9.97
N TYR A 423 -23.12 -12.79 -10.29
CA TYR A 423 -23.42 -12.18 -11.60
C TYR A 423 -23.50 -10.65 -11.56
N GLU A 424 -23.27 -10.03 -10.40
CA GLU A 424 -23.20 -8.58 -10.21
C GLU A 424 -21.74 -8.10 -10.17
#